data_AF-A0A7C5W450-F1
#
_entry.id   AF-A0A7C5W450-F1
#
_cell.length_a   1.000
_cell.length_b   1.000
_cell.length_c   1.000
_cell.angle_alpha   90.00
_cell.angle_beta   90.00
_cell.angle_gamma   90.00
#
_symmetry.space_group_name_H-M   'P 1'
#
loop_
_entity.id
_entity.type
_entity.pdbx_description
1 polymer ?
#
loop_
_entity_poly.entity_id
_entity_poly.type
_entity_poly.pdbx_seq_one_letter_code
_entity_poly.pdbx_strand_id
1 'polypeptide(L)'
;MRKMMNRILIVIFLLLFSVNVYPTEKDQYLNLTDNEKKLLKERYTKFKSLNPEKQQQILKNYDRFKKLSEEEKDRIRKAYNYYNQLSDKEKIKIRTLYKKFKNLPEDRKEKLKKLYNKYNKMTPDQKAAIKEKAKTNREKRE
;
A
#
# COMPACT_ATOMS: atom_id res chain seq x y z
N MET A 1 -4.93 9.51 -15.25
CA MET A 1 -4.69 8.14 -14.76
C MET A 1 -4.20 8.01 -13.29
N ARG A 2 -3.51 8.99 -12.68
CA ARG A 2 -2.99 8.91 -11.28
C ARG A 2 -4.04 8.91 -10.15
N LYS A 3 -5.25 9.43 -10.40
CA LYS A 3 -6.37 9.44 -9.42
C LYS A 3 -7.13 8.11 -9.34
N MET A 4 -6.85 7.14 -10.22
CA MET A 4 -7.57 5.85 -10.25
C MET A 4 -6.99 4.81 -9.30
N MET A 5 -5.68 4.84 -9.08
CA MET A 5 -4.96 3.83 -8.29
C MET A 5 -5.17 3.99 -6.78
N ASN A 6 -5.35 5.23 -6.30
CA ASN A 6 -5.69 5.52 -4.90
C ASN A 6 -7.13 5.11 -4.54
N ARG A 7 -8.03 4.98 -5.53
CA ARG A 7 -9.45 4.62 -5.29
C ARG A 7 -9.69 3.11 -5.26
N ILE A 8 -8.75 2.32 -5.76
CA ILE A 8 -8.86 0.85 -5.82
C ILE A 8 -8.45 0.20 -4.49
N LEU A 9 -7.39 0.73 -3.85
CA LEU A 9 -7.03 0.34 -2.48
C LEU A 9 -8.17 0.66 -1.49
N ILE A 10 -8.93 1.72 -1.78
CA ILE A 10 -10.06 2.20 -1.01
C ILE A 10 -11.23 1.18 -1.06
N VAL A 11 -11.54 0.56 -2.20
CA VAL A 11 -12.61 -0.46 -2.30
C VAL A 11 -12.30 -1.70 -1.44
N ILE A 12 -11.03 -2.14 -1.45
CA ILE A 12 -10.54 -3.26 -0.63
C ILE A 12 -10.53 -2.90 0.86
N PHE A 13 -10.23 -1.64 1.19
CA PHE A 13 -10.12 -1.15 2.55
C PHE A 13 -11.50 -0.87 3.21
N LEU A 14 -12.53 -0.50 2.43
CA LEU A 14 -13.91 -0.37 2.95
C LEU A 14 -14.64 -1.71 3.10
N LEU A 15 -14.22 -2.75 2.38
CA LEU A 15 -14.75 -4.11 2.59
C LEU A 15 -14.23 -4.77 3.88
N LEU A 16 -13.25 -4.17 4.57
CA LEU A 16 -12.51 -4.83 5.66
C LEU A 16 -12.32 -3.95 6.91
N PHE A 17 -13.12 -2.90 7.06
CA PHE A 17 -13.13 -2.06 8.26
C PHE A 17 -14.55 -1.88 8.79
N SER A 18 -15.09 -2.99 9.29
CA SER A 18 -15.96 -2.96 10.44
C SER A 18 -15.43 -4.01 11.42
N VAL A 19 -15.49 -3.63 12.68
CA VAL A 19 -14.82 -4.21 13.85
C VAL A 19 -15.14 -5.70 14.04
N ASN A 20 -14.28 -6.38 14.81
CA ASN A 20 -14.44 -7.73 15.37
C ASN A 20 -15.89 -8.17 15.66
N VAL A 21 -16.06 -9.50 15.61
CA VAL A 21 -17.31 -10.30 15.60
C VAL A 21 -17.78 -10.51 14.16
N TYR A 22 -17.97 -11.75 13.72
CA TYR A 22 -18.42 -12.12 12.38
C TYR A 22 -19.96 -12.20 12.34
N PRO A 23 -20.72 -11.14 12.00
CA PRO A 23 -22.01 -11.31 11.39
C PRO A 23 -21.80 -11.46 9.86
N THR A 24 -22.77 -12.00 9.15
CA THR A 24 -22.63 -12.32 7.72
C THR A 24 -22.32 -11.06 6.89
N GLU A 25 -21.76 -11.19 5.68
CA GLU A 25 -21.48 -10.04 4.78
C GLU A 25 -22.73 -9.15 4.56
N LYS A 26 -23.92 -9.76 4.64
CA LYS A 26 -25.22 -9.10 4.57
C LYS A 26 -25.47 -8.18 5.77
N ASP A 27 -25.17 -8.65 6.98
CA ASP A 27 -25.40 -7.89 8.21
C ASP A 27 -24.45 -6.69 8.33
N GLN A 28 -23.20 -6.85 7.88
CA GLN A 28 -22.23 -5.75 7.80
C GLN A 28 -22.70 -4.65 6.84
N TYR A 29 -23.25 -5.03 5.68
CA TYR A 29 -23.81 -4.07 4.72
C TYR A 29 -25.02 -3.32 5.27
N LEU A 30 -25.91 -4.03 5.99
CA LEU A 30 -27.10 -3.43 6.59
C LEU A 30 -26.73 -2.37 7.64
N ASN A 31 -25.66 -2.62 8.42
CA ASN A 31 -25.14 -1.72 9.44
C ASN A 31 -24.34 -0.52 8.91
N LEU A 32 -24.08 -0.43 7.61
CA LEU A 32 -23.45 0.76 7.02
C LEU A 32 -24.39 1.97 7.06
N THR A 33 -23.83 3.14 7.38
CA THR A 33 -24.50 4.43 7.22
C THR A 33 -24.80 4.70 5.74
N ASP A 34 -25.74 5.60 5.45
CA ASP A 34 -26.09 5.95 4.07
C ASP A 34 -24.90 6.51 3.28
N ASN A 35 -24.02 7.26 3.96
CA ASN A 35 -22.79 7.78 3.36
C ASN A 35 -21.81 6.65 3.01
N GLU A 36 -21.67 5.64 3.86
CA GLU A 36 -20.84 4.47 3.59
C GLU A 36 -21.41 3.60 2.47
N LYS A 37 -22.73 3.39 2.46
CA LYS A 37 -23.44 2.69 1.37
C LYS A 37 -23.24 3.40 0.03
N LYS A 38 -23.37 4.73 0.00
CA LYS A 38 -23.12 5.54 -1.21
C LYS A 38 -21.67 5.41 -1.69
N LEU A 39 -20.72 5.53 -0.77
CA LEU A 39 -19.30 5.42 -1.07
C LEU A 39 -18.91 4.02 -1.57
N LEU A 40 -19.52 2.97 -1.02
CA LEU A 40 -19.36 1.60 -1.47
C LEU A 40 -19.94 1.41 -2.88
N LYS A 41 -21.13 1.93 -3.15
CA LYS A 41 -21.76 1.91 -4.48
C LYS A 41 -20.88 2.60 -5.53
N GLU A 42 -20.37 3.80 -5.25
CA GLU A 42 -19.46 4.52 -6.16
C GLU A 42 -18.19 3.71 -6.48
N ARG A 43 -17.61 3.09 -5.44
CA ARG A 43 -16.42 2.24 -5.54
C ARG A 43 -16.67 0.97 -6.36
N TYR A 44 -17.81 0.32 -6.14
CA TYR A 44 -18.23 -0.85 -6.90
C TYR A 44 -18.48 -0.52 -8.37
N THR A 45 -19.22 0.55 -8.66
CA THR A 45 -19.44 1.03 -10.05
C THR A 45 -18.11 1.29 -10.75
N LYS A 46 -17.17 1.94 -10.05
CA LYS A 46 -15.83 2.18 -10.59
C LYS A 46 -15.05 0.88 -10.84
N PHE A 47 -15.18 -0.12 -9.98
CA PHE A 47 -14.54 -1.42 -10.19
C PHE A 47 -15.12 -2.13 -11.42
N LYS A 48 -16.45 -2.13 -11.57
CA LYS A 48 -17.15 -2.73 -12.71
C LYS A 48 -16.83 -2.03 -14.03
N SER A 49 -16.50 -0.74 -14.00
CA SER A 49 -16.07 0.01 -15.19
C SER A 49 -14.61 -0.23 -15.59
N LEU A 50 -13.83 -1.01 -14.83
CA LEU A 50 -12.47 -1.39 -15.22
C LEU A 50 -12.50 -2.48 -16.27
N ASN A 51 -11.44 -2.58 -17.08
CA ASN A 51 -11.28 -3.71 -17.98
C ASN A 51 -11.09 -5.04 -17.20
N PRO A 52 -11.36 -6.20 -17.82
CA PRO A 52 -11.30 -7.50 -17.13
C PRO A 52 -9.94 -7.80 -16.48
N GLU A 53 -8.84 -7.45 -17.15
CA GLU A 53 -7.48 -7.66 -16.65
C GLU A 53 -7.22 -6.90 -15.33
N LYS A 54 -7.71 -5.66 -15.25
CA LYS A 54 -7.60 -4.84 -14.04
C LYS A 54 -8.49 -5.37 -12.94
N GLN A 55 -9.70 -5.83 -13.27
CA GLN A 55 -10.58 -6.48 -12.30
C GLN A 55 -9.90 -7.72 -11.70
N GLN A 56 -9.36 -8.61 -12.54
CA GLN A 56 -8.62 -9.80 -12.10
C GLN A 56 -7.39 -9.45 -11.26
N GLN A 57 -6.62 -8.43 -11.66
CA GLN A 57 -5.47 -7.98 -10.88
C GLN A 57 -5.87 -7.52 -9.47
N ILE A 58 -7.00 -6.83 -9.35
CA ILE A 58 -7.53 -6.36 -8.07
C ILE A 58 -7.98 -7.55 -7.21
N LEU A 59 -8.74 -8.49 -7.78
CA LEU A 59 -9.18 -9.71 -7.09
C LEU A 59 -7.99 -10.54 -6.59
N LYS A 60 -6.97 -10.74 -7.44
CA LYS A 60 -5.76 -11.46 -7.03
C LYS A 60 -5.00 -10.75 -5.90
N ASN A 61 -4.99 -9.42 -5.88
CA ASN A 61 -4.38 -8.66 -4.79
C ASN A 61 -5.20 -8.80 -3.49
N TYR A 62 -6.52 -8.81 -3.61
CA TYR A 62 -7.43 -9.02 -2.50
C TYR A 62 -7.27 -10.40 -1.87
N ASP A 63 -7.18 -11.46 -2.67
CA ASP A 63 -6.96 -12.83 -2.16
C ASP A 63 -5.64 -12.96 -1.40
N ARG A 64 -4.59 -12.26 -1.84
CA ARG A 64 -3.32 -12.20 -1.09
C ARG A 64 -3.48 -11.42 0.20
N PHE A 65 -4.19 -10.30 0.18
CA PHE A 65 -4.44 -9.49 1.38
C PHE A 65 -5.25 -10.24 2.44
N LYS A 66 -6.27 -11.01 2.03
CA LYS A 66 -7.09 -11.84 2.93
C LYS A 66 -6.25 -12.86 3.72
N LYS A 67 -5.18 -13.37 3.10
CA LYS A 67 -4.27 -14.38 3.66
C LYS A 67 -3.18 -13.79 4.57
N LEU A 68 -3.08 -12.46 4.68
CA LEU A 68 -2.12 -11.82 5.57
C LEU A 68 -2.53 -11.97 7.04
N SER A 69 -1.53 -12.02 7.92
CA SER A 69 -1.73 -11.89 9.37
C SER A 69 -2.31 -10.51 9.74
N GLU A 70 -2.91 -10.39 10.92
CA GLU A 70 -3.46 -9.10 11.39
C GLU A 70 -2.36 -8.05 11.57
N GLU A 71 -1.15 -8.45 11.98
CA GLU A 71 0.01 -7.55 12.08
C GLU A 71 0.45 -7.04 10.71
N GLU A 72 0.41 -7.89 9.68
CA GLU A 72 0.69 -7.48 8.30
C GLU A 72 -0.36 -6.53 7.75
N LYS A 73 -1.64 -6.83 7.99
CA LYS A 73 -2.75 -5.95 7.62
C LYS A 73 -2.61 -4.59 8.30
N ASP A 74 -2.23 -4.56 9.57
CA ASP A 74 -2.02 -3.33 10.32
C ASP A 74 -0.83 -2.51 9.77
N ARG A 75 0.28 -3.16 9.43
CA ARG A 75 1.41 -2.49 8.77
C ARG A 75 0.99 -1.85 7.44
N ILE A 76 0.20 -2.54 6.63
CA ILE A 76 -0.31 -2.00 5.36
C ILE A 76 -1.22 -0.79 5.60
N ARG A 77 -2.11 -0.88 6.59
CA ARG A 77 -3.01 0.20 7.00
C ARG A 77 -2.26 1.44 7.45
N LYS A 78 -1.25 1.30 8.32
CA LYS A 78 -0.39 2.40 8.76
C LYS A 78 0.36 3.03 7.58
N ALA A 79 0.94 2.21 6.70
CA ALA A 79 1.62 2.69 5.50
C ALA A 79 0.67 3.45 4.55
N TYR A 80 -0.57 2.97 4.41
CA TYR A 80 -1.60 3.62 3.60
C TYR A 80 -2.03 4.97 4.18
N ASN A 81 -2.27 5.03 5.49
CA ASN A 81 -2.64 6.27 6.19
C ASN A 81 -1.53 7.33 6.05
N TYR A 82 -0.27 6.93 6.29
CA TYR A 82 0.88 7.79 6.06
C TYR A 82 0.93 8.27 4.60
N TYR A 83 0.80 7.36 3.63
CA TYR A 83 0.80 7.71 2.20
C TYR A 83 -0.29 8.72 1.84
N ASN A 84 -1.48 8.64 2.45
CA ASN A 84 -2.57 9.58 2.18
C ASN A 84 -2.28 10.98 2.69
N GLN A 85 -1.57 11.10 3.80
CA GLN A 85 -1.15 12.37 4.41
C GLN A 85 -0.02 13.06 3.64
N LEU A 86 0.75 12.32 2.83
CA LEU A 86 1.82 12.89 2.01
C LEU A 86 1.33 13.95 1.02
N SER A 87 2.18 14.95 0.78
CA SER A 87 1.96 15.93 -0.29
C SER A 87 1.99 15.27 -1.67
N ASP A 88 1.44 15.95 -2.68
CA ASP A 88 1.46 15.43 -4.05
C ASP A 88 2.89 15.25 -4.59
N LYS A 89 3.82 16.15 -4.21
CA LYS A 89 5.24 16.06 -4.58
C LYS A 89 5.87 14.77 -4.03
N GLU A 90 5.60 14.44 -2.77
CA GLU A 90 6.10 13.21 -2.14
C GLU A 90 5.46 11.96 -2.74
N LYS A 91 4.14 11.99 -2.98
CA LYS A 91 3.43 10.91 -3.66
C LYS A 91 4.00 10.66 -5.05
N ILE A 92 4.35 11.72 -5.80
CA ILE A 92 5.02 11.61 -7.10
C ILE A 92 6.40 10.98 -6.94
N LYS A 93 7.20 11.41 -5.96
CA LYS A 93 8.52 10.83 -5.68
C LYS A 93 8.42 9.32 -5.42
N ILE A 94 7.50 8.88 -4.56
CA ILE A 94 7.27 7.46 -4.28
C ILE A 94 6.89 6.69 -5.54
N ARG A 95 5.95 7.21 -6.33
CA ARG A 95 5.52 6.56 -7.59
C ARG A 95 6.69 6.43 -8.58
N THR A 96 7.54 7.44 -8.66
CA THR A 96 8.73 7.41 -9.52
C THR A 96 9.74 6.37 -9.05
N LEU A 97 10.02 6.32 -7.75
CA LEU A 97 10.91 5.30 -7.17
C LEU A 97 10.37 3.89 -7.40
N TYR A 98 9.07 3.68 -7.20
CA TYR A 98 8.42 2.41 -7.47
C TYR A 98 8.52 2.00 -8.94
N LYS A 99 8.29 2.93 -9.88
CA LYS A 99 8.44 2.65 -11.32
C LYS A 99 9.87 2.25 -11.66
N LYS A 100 10.86 2.96 -11.12
CA LYS A 100 12.28 2.62 -11.28
C LYS A 100 12.57 1.21 -10.75
N PHE A 101 12.14 0.91 -9.52
CA PHE A 101 12.31 -0.40 -8.91
C PHE A 101 11.65 -1.52 -9.72
N LYS A 102 10.40 -1.33 -10.19
CA LYS A 102 9.69 -2.32 -11.00
C LYS A 102 10.44 -2.67 -12.29
N ASN A 103 11.10 -1.68 -12.88
CA ASN A 103 11.85 -1.82 -14.13
C ASN A 103 13.29 -2.32 -13.92
N LEU A 104 13.74 -2.54 -12.68
CA LEU A 104 15.07 -3.12 -12.44
C LEU A 104 15.11 -4.59 -12.90
N PRO A 105 16.28 -5.06 -13.38
CA PRO A 105 16.58 -6.48 -13.54
C PRO A 105 16.34 -7.26 -12.24
N GLU A 106 15.99 -8.55 -12.34
CA GLU A 106 15.57 -9.34 -11.18
C GLU A 106 16.71 -9.57 -10.18
N ASP A 107 17.95 -9.77 -10.65
CA ASP A 107 19.15 -9.85 -9.81
C ASP A 107 19.33 -8.58 -8.95
N ARG A 108 19.08 -7.41 -9.56
CA ARG A 108 19.15 -6.11 -8.88
C ARG A 108 18.03 -5.95 -7.87
N LYS A 109 16.82 -6.40 -8.19
CA LYS A 109 15.69 -6.42 -7.25
C LYS A 109 15.99 -7.32 -6.05
N GLU A 110 16.48 -8.53 -6.28
CA GLU A 110 16.83 -9.47 -5.22
C GLU A 110 17.92 -8.92 -4.31
N LYS A 111 18.96 -8.30 -4.88
CA LYS A 111 19.99 -7.62 -4.10
C LYS A 111 19.40 -6.51 -3.22
N LEU A 112 18.51 -5.68 -3.77
CA LEU A 112 17.84 -4.62 -3.00
C LEU A 112 16.94 -5.18 -1.90
N LYS A 113 16.16 -6.23 -2.16
CA LYS A 113 15.33 -6.91 -1.16
C LYS A 113 16.19 -7.44 -0.01
N LYS A 114 17.32 -8.10 -0.32
CA LYS A 114 18.27 -8.59 0.70
C LYS A 114 18.85 -7.46 1.56
N LEU A 115 19.29 -6.36 0.92
CA LEU A 115 19.81 -5.19 1.63
C LEU A 115 18.74 -4.57 2.54
N TYR A 116 17.51 -4.42 2.03
CA TYR A 116 16.39 -3.90 2.80
C TYR A 116 16.04 -4.79 4.00
N ASN A 117 16.00 -6.11 3.80
CA ASN A 117 15.76 -7.07 4.88
C ASN A 117 16.85 -7.01 5.96
N LYS A 118 18.12 -6.88 5.55
CA LYS A 118 19.23 -6.69 6.49
C LYS A 118 19.07 -5.39 7.26
N TYR A 119 18.77 -4.28 6.56
CA TYR A 119 18.56 -2.97 7.17
C TYR A 119 17.40 -2.98 8.18
N ASN A 120 16.27 -3.61 7.87
CA ASN A 120 15.14 -3.67 8.79
C ASN A 120 15.46 -4.36 10.12
N LYS A 121 16.33 -5.38 10.08
CA LYS A 121 16.79 -6.14 11.25
C LYS A 121 17.87 -5.42 12.07
N MET A 122 18.41 -4.30 11.59
CA MET A 122 19.43 -3.53 12.31
C MET A 122 18.85 -2.77 13.50
N THR A 123 19.70 -2.57 14.51
CA THR A 123 19.39 -1.73 15.68
C THR A 123 19.24 -0.25 15.28
N PRO A 124 18.60 0.58 16.11
CA PRO A 124 18.51 2.02 15.86
C PRO A 124 19.88 2.68 15.63
N ASP A 125 20.89 2.33 16.43
CA ASP A 125 22.24 2.91 16.33
C ASP A 125 22.92 2.54 15.01
N GLN A 126 22.79 1.28 14.59
CA GLN A 126 23.30 0.82 13.30
C GLN A 126 22.63 1.56 12.13
N LYS A 127 21.32 1.81 12.23
CA LYS A 127 20.58 2.58 11.22
C LYS A 127 21.02 4.04 11.20
N ALA A 128 21.29 4.64 12.37
CA ALA A 128 21.79 6.01 12.50
C ALA A 128 23.17 6.17 11.86
N ALA A 129 24.11 5.25 12.15
CA ALA A 129 25.45 5.26 11.57
C ALA A 129 25.42 5.17 10.03
N ILE A 130 24.54 4.34 9.46
CA ILE A 130 24.37 4.26 8.00
C ILE A 130 23.87 5.59 7.43
N LYS A 131 22.91 6.23 8.10
CA LYS A 131 22.35 7.52 7.68
C LYS A 131 23.41 8.63 7.72
N GLU A 132 24.22 8.66 8.77
CA GLU A 132 25.33 9.60 8.93
C GLU A 132 26.36 9.42 7.81
N LYS A 133 26.82 8.19 7.60
CA LYS A 133 27.77 7.87 6.52
C LYS A 133 27.24 8.27 5.14
N ALA A 134 25.93 8.08 4.90
CA ALA A 134 25.29 8.50 3.65
C ALA A 134 25.24 10.04 3.49
N LYS A 135 25.07 10.78 4.60
CA LYS A 135 25.10 12.26 4.62
C LYS A 135 26.50 12.76 4.29
N THR A 136 27.52 12.28 5.00
CA THR A 136 28.93 12.68 4.79
C THR A 136 29.40 12.38 3.37
N ASN A 137 29.07 11.20 2.84
CA ASN A 137 29.44 10.84 1.47
C ASN A 137 28.75 11.69 0.41
N ARG A 138 27.59 12.26 0.71
CA ARG A 138 26.91 13.19 -0.19
C ARG A 138 27.59 14.55 -0.16
N GLU A 139 27.89 15.06 1.03
CA GLU A 139 28.58 16.34 1.23
C GLU A 139 29.98 16.35 0.58
N LYS A 140 30.69 15.22 0.58
CA LYS A 140 32.00 15.08 -0.11
C LYS A 140 31.93 15.05 -1.64
N ARG A 141 30.75 14.90 -2.22
CA ARG A 141 30.54 14.80 -3.68
C ARG A 141 29.94 16.08 -4.27
N GLU A 142 29.57 17.01 -3.41
CA GLU A 142 29.12 18.36 -3.73
C GLU A 142 30.31 19.32 -3.55
#